data_AF-A0A920H6X4-F1
#
_entry.id   AF-A0A920H6X4-F1
#
_cell.length_a   1.000
_cell.length_b   1.000
_cell.length_c   1.000
_cell.angle_alpha   90.00
_cell.angle_beta   90.00
_cell.angle_gamma   90.00
#
_symmetry.space_group_name_H-M   'P 1'
#
loop_
_entity.id
_entity.type
_entity.pdbx_description
1 polymer ?
#
loop_
_entity_poly.entity_id
_entity_poly.type
_entity_poly.pdbx_seq_one_letter_code
_entity_poly.pdbx_strand_id
1 'polypeptide(L)' 'MSLDIDEGNVLGFLGPNGAGKTTTMKMITGFISPDTGDVKVDGLSVKDNSYAVERINRLFT' A
#
# COMPACT_ATOMS: atom_id res chain seq x y z
N MET A 1 -1.48 7.80 -9.35
CA MET A 1 -0.74 8.45 -8.26
C MET A 1 0.63 7.82 -8.19
N SER A 2 1.68 8.58 -7.91
CA SER A 2 3.02 8.06 -7.65
C SER A 2 3.49 8.64 -6.31
N LEU A 3 3.98 7.79 -5.43
CA LEU A 3 4.46 8.18 -4.11
C LEU A 3 5.59 7.23 -3.72
N ASP A 4 6.61 7.78 -3.07
CA ASP A 4 7.72 7.03 -2.49
C ASP A 4 7.83 7.45 -1.02
N ILE A 5 8.01 6.49 -0.12
CA ILE A 5 7.99 6.69 1.34
C ILE A 5 9.12 5.89 1.94
N ASP A 6 10.10 6.60 2.49
CA ASP A 6 11.22 5.98 3.20
C ASP A 6 10.79 5.36 4.54
N GLU A 7 11.56 4.38 4.99
CA GLU A 7 11.41 3.75 6.30
C GLU A 7 11.44 4.80 7.42
N GLY A 8 10.53 4.66 8.39
CA GLY A 8 10.41 5.58 9.53
C GLY A 8 9.56 6.83 9.27
N ASN A 9 9.15 7.09 8.04
CA ASN A 9 8.23 8.19 7.73
C ASN A 9 6.77 7.83 8.03
N VAL A 10 6.01 8.83 8.49
CA VAL A 10 4.57 8.71 8.73
C VAL A 10 3.81 9.46 7.65
N LEU A 11 2.97 8.73 6.90
CA LEU A 11 2.12 9.29 5.85
C LEU A 11 0.65 9.39 6.30
N GLY A 12 0.05 10.57 6.11
CA GLY A 12 -1.38 10.79 6.33
C GLY A 12 -2.14 11.03 5.03
N PHE A 13 -3.22 10.28 4.80
CA PHE A 13 -4.16 10.54 3.69
C PHE A 13 -5.30 11.45 4.15
N LEU A 14 -5.41 12.66 3.59
CA LEU A 14 -6.41 13.67 3.92
C LEU A 14 -7.30 13.99 2.70
N GLY A 15 -8.56 14.33 2.93
CA GLY A 15 -9.51 14.71 1.87
C GLY A 15 -10.96 14.35 2.20
N PRO A 16 -11.94 14.75 1.36
CA PRO A 16 -13.37 14.48 1.57
C PRO A 16 -13.71 12.98 1.46
N ASN A 17 -14.91 12.61 1.91
CA ASN A 17 -15.43 11.24 1.71
C ASN A 17 -15.53 10.94 0.21
N GLY A 18 -15.12 9.72 -0.18
CA GLY A 18 -15.08 9.31 -1.59
C GLY A 18 -13.79 9.69 -2.33
N ALA A 19 -12.87 10.47 -1.75
CA ALA A 19 -11.60 10.84 -2.40
C ALA A 19 -10.60 9.69 -2.60
N GLY A 20 -10.94 8.45 -2.20
CA GLY A 20 -10.11 7.28 -2.43
C GLY A 20 -9.12 6.91 -1.31
N LYS A 21 -9.09 7.64 -0.17
CA LYS A 21 -8.15 7.39 0.94
C LYS A 21 -8.08 5.93 1.41
N THR A 22 -9.23 5.37 1.80
CA THR A 22 -9.33 3.98 2.28
C THR A 22 -8.99 2.99 1.18
N THR A 23 -9.37 3.29 -0.06
CA THR A 23 -9.03 2.47 -1.24
C THR A 23 -7.52 2.44 -1.44
N THR A 24 -6.84 3.59 -1.37
CA THR A 24 -5.37 3.66 -1.47
C THR A 24 -4.69 2.92 -0.32
N MET A 25 -5.14 3.07 0.93
CA MET A 25 -4.56 2.29 2.05
C MET A 25 -4.72 0.78 1.85
N LYS A 26 -5.89 0.33 1.37
CA LYS A 26 -6.13 -1.08 1.05
C LYS A 26 -5.23 -1.59 -0.08
N MET A 27 -4.87 -0.75 -1.05
CA MET A 27 -3.89 -1.13 -2.07
C MET A 27 -2.49 -1.27 -1.47
N ILE A 28 -2.10 -0.34 -0.60
CA ILE A 28 -0.79 -0.37 0.07
C ILE A 28 -0.64 -1.63 0.92
N THR A 29 -1.67 -2.03 1.66
CA THR A 29 -1.66 -3.26 2.47
C THR A 29 -1.91 -4.53 1.68
N GLY A 30 -2.07 -4.44 0.36
CA GLY A 30 -2.34 -5.59 -0.51
C GLY A 30 -3.73 -6.21 -0.37
N PHE A 31 -4.66 -5.55 0.31
CA PHE A 31 -6.04 -6.00 0.45
C PHE A 31 -6.84 -5.89 -0.87
N ILE A 32 -6.47 -4.93 -1.73
CA ILE A 32 -7.00 -4.82 -3.09
C ILE A 32 -5.85 -4.57 -4.08
N SER A 33 -5.97 -5.08 -5.30
CA SER A 33 -4.98 -4.79 -6.36
C SER A 33 -5.31 -3.49 -7.09
N PRO A 34 -4.32 -2.67 -7.48
CA PRO A 34 -4.57 -1.50 -8.31
C PRO A 34 -4.86 -1.92 -9.76
N ASP A 35 -5.82 -1.26 -10.40
CA ASP A 35 -6.20 -1.54 -11.79
C ASP A 35 -5.03 -1.29 -12.76
N THR A 36 -4.21 -0.28 -12.48
CA THR A 36 -3.02 0.07 -13.27
C THR A 36 -1.84 0.40 -12.36
N GLY A 37 -0.61 0.28 -12.89
CA GLY A 37 0.60 0.49 -12.10
C GLY A 37 0.86 -0.63 -11.09
N ASP A 38 1.68 -0.33 -10.09
CA ASP A 38 2.11 -1.27 -9.07
C ASP A 38 2.32 -0.57 -7.73
N VAL A 39 2.24 -1.34 -6.65
CA VAL A 39 2.63 -0.94 -5.31
C VAL A 39 3.79 -1.84 -4.91
N LYS A 40 4.79 -1.28 -4.21
CA LYS A 40 5.90 -2.06 -3.68
C LYS A 40 6.04 -1.81 -2.19
N VAL A 41 6.17 -2.90 -1.43
CA VAL A 41 6.48 -2.88 0.02
C VAL A 41 7.80 -3.58 0.20
N ASP A 42 8.79 -2.92 0.79
CA ASP A 42 10.19 -3.40 0.89
C ASP A 42 10.75 -3.89 -0.46
N GLY A 43 10.42 -3.15 -1.53
CA GLY A 43 10.83 -3.48 -2.91
C GLY A 43 10.04 -4.63 -3.57
N LEU A 44 9.15 -5.31 -2.85
CA LEU A 44 8.33 -6.41 -3.38
C LEU A 44 7.02 -5.89 -3.96
N SER A 45 6.78 -6.23 -5.23
CA SER A 45 5.49 -6.00 -5.91
C SER A 45 4.37 -6.70 -5.16
N VAL A 46 3.32 -5.95 -4.79
CA VAL A 46 2.15 -6.49 -4.08
C VAL A 46 1.31 -7.38 -5.00
N LYS A 47 1.39 -7.17 -6.33
CA LYS A 47 0.74 -8.04 -7.33
C LYS A 47 1.43 -9.39 -7.46
N ASP A 48 2.76 -9.38 -7.51
CA ASP A 48 3.55 -10.57 -7.83
C ASP A 48 3.96 -11.37 -6.58
N ASN A 49 3.98 -10.72 -5.40
CA ASN A 49 4.50 -11.29 -4.15
C ASN A 49 3.50 -11.19 -3.00
N SER A 50 2.20 -11.37 -3.26
CA SER A 50 1.13 -11.18 -2.27
C SER A 50 1.35 -11.90 -0.94
N TYR A 51 1.80 -13.17 -0.95
CA TYR A 51 2.12 -13.93 0.26
C TYR A 51 3.29 -13.33 1.07
N ALA A 52 4.35 -12.87 0.40
CA ALA A 52 5.49 -12.27 1.08
C ALA A 52 5.12 -10.92 1.69
N VAL A 53 4.35 -10.11 0.96
CA VAL A 53 3.84 -8.82 1.45
C VAL A 53 2.87 -9.00 2.62
N GLU A 54 1.98 -10.00 2.59
CA GLU A 54 1.11 -10.29 3.72
C GLU A 54 1.91 -10.63 4.99
N ARG A 55 3.00 -11.39 4.85
CA ARG A 55 3.90 -11.70 5.97
C ARG A 55 4.56 -10.45 6.55
N ILE A 56 5.01 -9.53 5.69
CA ILE A 56 5.59 -8.25 6.11
C ILE A 56 4.54 -7.44 6.88
N ASN A 57 3.32 -7.31 6.35
CA ASN A 57 2.25 -6.56 6.99
C ASN A 57 1.87 -7.12 8.38
N ARG A 58 1.97 -8.44 8.59
CA ARG A 58 1.74 -9.08 9.90
C ARG A 58 2.82 -8.82 10.94
N LEU A 59 4.02 -8.36 10.54
CA LEU A 59 5.08 -8.01 11.50
C LEU A 59 4.81 -6.66 12.21
N PHE A 60 3.91 -5.84 11.67
CA PHE A 60 3.61 -4.50 12.15
C PHE A 60 2.27 -4.37 12.90
N THR A 61 1.56 -5.49 13.12
CA THR A 61 0.33 -5.61 13.92
C THR A 61 0.59 -6.42 15.17
#